data_AF-A0A961HNU1-F1
#
_entry.id   AF-A0A961HNU1-F1
#
_cell.length_a   1.000
_cell.length_b   1.000
_cell.length_c   1.000
_cell.angle_alpha   90.00
_cell.angle_beta   90.00
_cell.angle_gamma   90.00
#
_symmetry.space_group_name_H-M   'P 1'
#
loop_
_entity.id
_entity.type
_entity.pdbx_description
1 polymer ?
#
loop_
_entity_poly.entity_id
_entity_poly.type
_entity_poly.pdbx_seq_one_letter_code
_entity_poly.pdbx_strand_id
1 'polypeptide(L)'
;MADLKRPAFDADHRTSLLGWFQLQREIVVLKTDGLAEADVHRVVIPTSPLMTVGGLLSHLRWCEHLWFQVAYSGVAESENPMFDDDPDDNEFIVGQGKPLDQLVAEYEDECRRSDAV
;
A
#
# COMPACT_ATOMS: atom_id res chain seq x y z
N MET A 1 14.87 2.91 -12.32
CA MET A 1 15.19 2.40 -10.97
C MET A 1 14.78 3.49 -9.99
N ALA A 2 13.99 3.14 -8.97
CA ALA A 2 13.64 4.08 -7.90
C ALA A 2 14.91 4.66 -7.25
N ASP A 3 14.94 5.97 -7.03
CA ASP A 3 16.03 6.64 -6.33
C ASP A 3 15.83 6.48 -4.82
N LEU A 4 16.13 5.27 -4.33
CA LEU A 4 15.94 4.86 -2.94
C LEU A 4 16.92 5.62 -2.02
N LYS A 5 16.59 6.88 -1.77
CA LYS A 5 17.43 7.81 -1.02
C LYS A 5 16.81 8.09 0.33
N ARG A 6 17.57 7.76 1.38
CA ARG A 6 17.22 8.19 2.74
C ARG A 6 17.33 9.72 2.84
N PRO A 7 16.42 10.39 3.58
CA PRO A 7 16.62 11.79 3.90
C PRO A 7 17.91 11.99 4.70
N ALA A 8 18.46 13.21 4.67
CA ALA A 8 19.65 13.55 5.44
C ALA A 8 19.39 13.38 6.94
N PHE A 9 20.43 12.96 7.69
CA PHE A 9 20.32 12.74 9.14
C PHE A 9 19.97 13.99 9.94
N ASP A 10 20.30 15.16 9.39
CA ASP A 10 20.08 16.49 9.96
C ASP A 10 18.99 17.30 9.23
N ALA A 11 18.18 16.65 8.39
CA ALA A 11 17.03 17.29 7.74
C ALA A 11 16.03 17.82 8.78
N ASP A 12 15.32 18.89 8.44
CA ASP A 12 14.20 19.37 9.27
C ASP A 12 13.11 18.29 9.38
N HIS A 13 12.26 18.41 10.39
CA HIS A 13 11.29 17.38 10.73
C HIS A 13 10.36 17.03 9.56
N ARG A 14 9.90 18.03 8.80
CA ARG A 14 8.98 17.81 7.67
C ARG A 14 9.70 17.07 6.55
N THR A 15 10.89 17.54 6.17
CA THR A 15 11.71 16.90 5.13
C THR A 15 12.08 15.46 5.50
N SER A 16 12.43 15.21 6.77
CA SER A 16 12.75 13.88 7.26
C SER A 16 11.54 12.94 7.19
N LEU A 17 10.38 13.37 7.69
CA LEU A 17 9.16 12.55 7.69
C LEU A 17 8.72 12.20 6.27
N LEU A 18 8.61 13.19 5.38
CA LEU A 18 8.20 12.95 4.00
C LEU A 18 9.23 12.11 3.23
N GLY A 19 10.52 12.36 3.43
CA GLY A 19 11.57 11.59 2.77
C GLY A 19 11.60 10.12 3.20
N TRP A 20 11.44 9.85 4.51
CA TRP A 20 11.33 8.47 4.99
C TRP A 20 10.06 7.79 4.48
N PHE A 21 8.92 8.50 4.47
CA PHE A 21 7.67 7.94 4.03
C PHE A 21 7.69 7.59 2.53
N GLN A 22 8.20 8.49 1.69
CA GLN A 22 8.41 8.24 0.27
C GLN A 22 9.32 7.04 0.02
N LEU A 23 10.43 6.94 0.77
CA LEU A 23 11.33 5.78 0.67
C LEU A 23 10.62 4.47 1.00
N GLN A 24 9.75 4.42 2.02
CA GLN A 24 9.03 3.19 2.36
C GLN A 24 8.07 2.78 1.24
N ARG A 25 7.36 3.74 0.62
CA ARG A 25 6.48 3.47 -0.54
C ARG A 25 7.25 2.88 -1.71
N GLU A 26 8.41 3.44 -2.03
CA GLU A 26 9.28 2.92 -3.10
C GLU A 26 9.85 1.53 -2.78
N ILE A 27 10.19 1.26 -1.51
CA ILE A 27 10.63 -0.06 -1.07
C ILE A 27 9.52 -1.10 -1.27
N VAL A 28 8.26 -0.77 -1.00
CA VAL A 28 7.13 -1.69 -1.23
C VAL A 28 7.12 -2.16 -2.68
N VAL A 29 7.15 -1.23 -3.64
CA VAL A 29 7.18 -1.58 -5.07
C VAL A 29 8.44 -2.36 -5.43
N LEU A 30 9.61 -1.94 -4.94
CA LEU A 30 10.88 -2.66 -5.16
C LEU A 30 10.81 -4.13 -4.71
N LYS A 31 10.12 -4.42 -3.60
CA LYS A 31 10.01 -5.79 -3.09
C LYS A 31 9.17 -6.70 -3.99
N THR A 32 8.46 -6.14 -4.95
CA THR A 32 7.68 -6.89 -5.94
C THR A 32 8.45 -7.17 -7.23
N ASP A 33 9.59 -6.52 -7.44
CA ASP A 33 10.36 -6.61 -8.68
C ASP A 33 10.81 -8.04 -8.98
N GLY A 34 10.52 -8.51 -10.20
CA GLY A 34 10.86 -9.85 -10.65
C GLY A 34 10.02 -11.00 -10.06
N LEU A 35 8.96 -10.72 -9.29
CA LEU A 35 8.06 -11.77 -8.83
C LEU A 35 7.28 -12.40 -9.98
N ALA A 36 7.18 -13.73 -9.96
CA ALA A 36 6.24 -14.44 -10.81
C ALA A 36 4.81 -14.28 -10.25
N GLU A 37 3.81 -14.27 -11.11
CA GLU A 37 2.40 -14.12 -10.71
C GLU A 37 1.97 -15.15 -9.66
N ALA A 38 2.47 -16.39 -9.75
CA ALA A 38 2.18 -17.42 -8.75
C ALA A 38 2.71 -17.08 -7.33
N ASP A 39 3.83 -16.36 -7.23
CA ASP A 39 4.42 -15.95 -5.95
C ASP A 39 3.71 -14.73 -5.36
N VAL A 40 3.04 -13.92 -6.18
CA VAL A 40 2.23 -12.77 -5.74
C VAL A 40 1.09 -13.23 -4.84
N HIS A 41 0.45 -14.33 -5.21
CA HIS A 41 -0.71 -14.91 -4.51
C HIS A 41 -0.32 -16.06 -3.56
N ARG A 42 0.98 -16.32 -3.36
CA ARG A 42 1.44 -17.43 -2.52
C ARG A 42 1.26 -17.10 -1.05
N VAL A 43 0.48 -17.92 -0.35
CA VAL A 43 0.38 -17.88 1.12
C VAL A 43 1.67 -18.44 1.72
N VAL A 44 2.40 -17.61 2.46
CA VAL A 44 3.67 -17.99 3.12
C VAL A 44 3.51 -18.20 4.62
N ILE A 45 2.41 -17.75 5.21
CA ILE A 45 2.06 -17.97 6.62
C ILE A 45 0.76 -18.77 6.68
N PRO A 46 0.78 -20.07 7.02
CA PRO A 46 -0.41 -20.93 6.95
C PRO A 46 -1.60 -20.47 7.79
N THR A 47 -1.35 -19.76 8.90
CA THR A 47 -2.39 -19.22 9.79
C THR A 47 -2.92 -17.86 9.35
N SER A 48 -2.41 -17.29 8.25
CA SER A 48 -2.83 -15.99 7.72
C SER A 48 -2.98 -16.08 6.19
N PRO A 49 -4.11 -16.60 5.70
CA PRO A 49 -4.30 -16.92 4.28
C PRO A 49 -4.39 -15.68 3.38
N LEU A 50 -4.65 -14.50 3.96
CA LEU A 50 -4.69 -13.22 3.24
C LEU A 50 -3.30 -12.55 3.14
N MET A 51 -2.33 -12.98 3.95
CA MET A 51 -0.96 -12.45 3.96
C MET A 51 -0.13 -13.01 2.80
N THR A 52 -0.46 -12.52 1.62
CA THR A 52 0.27 -12.70 0.35
C THR A 52 0.90 -11.37 -0.07
N VAL A 53 1.80 -11.36 -1.06
CA VAL A 53 2.33 -10.09 -1.58
C VAL A 53 1.21 -9.25 -2.19
N GLY A 54 0.29 -9.88 -2.93
CA GLY A 54 -0.85 -9.17 -3.51
C GLY A 54 -1.82 -8.62 -2.47
N GLY A 55 -2.08 -9.41 -1.42
CA GLY A 55 -2.87 -8.95 -0.27
C GLY A 55 -2.24 -7.75 0.43
N LEU A 56 -0.93 -7.78 0.66
CA LEU A 56 -0.19 -6.65 1.25
C LEU A 56 -0.23 -5.39 0.38
N LEU A 57 -0.09 -5.50 -0.94
CA LEU A 57 -0.23 -4.34 -1.84
C LEU A 57 -1.63 -3.72 -1.74
N SER A 58 -2.67 -4.56 -1.76
CA SER A 58 -4.06 -4.12 -1.61
C SER A 58 -4.30 -3.44 -0.27
N HIS A 59 -3.84 -4.04 0.82
CA HIS A 59 -3.95 -3.47 2.16
C HIS A 59 -3.23 -2.12 2.25
N LEU A 60 -1.98 -2.02 1.76
CA LEU A 60 -1.22 -0.78 1.81
C LEU A 60 -1.85 0.34 0.98
N ARG A 61 -2.46 0.02 -0.17
CA ARG A 61 -3.28 0.97 -0.93
C ARG A 61 -4.42 1.52 -0.08
N TRP A 62 -5.16 0.65 0.61
CA TRP A 62 -6.30 1.09 1.41
C TRP A 62 -5.89 1.77 2.73
N CYS A 63 -4.70 1.49 3.26
CA CYS A 63 -4.08 2.26 4.33
C CYS A 63 -3.75 3.70 3.90
N GLU A 64 -3.20 3.91 2.70
CA GLU A 64 -3.01 5.25 2.12
C GLU A 64 -4.35 6.00 2.03
N HIS A 65 -5.36 5.35 1.45
CA HIS A 65 -6.70 5.91 1.33
C HIS A 65 -7.31 6.27 2.69
N LEU A 66 -7.15 5.41 3.70
CA LEU A 66 -7.61 5.64 5.07
C LEU A 66 -7.02 6.93 5.64
N TRP A 67 -5.70 7.07 5.63
CA TRP A 67 -5.05 8.17 6.33
C TRP A 67 -5.23 9.52 5.63
N PHE A 68 -5.11 9.53 4.30
CA PHE A 68 -5.11 10.79 3.54
C PHE A 68 -6.50 11.17 3.06
N GLN A 69 -7.26 10.23 2.48
CA GLN A 69 -8.56 10.56 1.92
C GLN A 69 -9.65 10.58 3.00
N VAL A 70 -9.72 9.54 3.83
CA VAL A 70 -10.76 9.44 4.87
C VAL A 70 -10.44 10.34 6.06
N ALA A 71 -9.35 10.08 6.77
CA ALA A 71 -9.05 10.75 8.03
C ALA A 71 -8.67 12.23 7.86
N TYR A 72 -7.86 12.56 6.84
CA TYR A 72 -7.41 13.93 6.60
C TYR A 72 -8.39 14.74 5.73
N SER A 73 -8.82 14.20 4.58
CA SER A 73 -9.69 14.93 3.64
C SER A 73 -11.20 14.73 3.86
N GLY A 74 -11.63 13.83 4.75
CA GLY A 74 -13.04 13.65 5.10
C GLY A 74 -13.87 12.88 4.08
N VAL A 75 -13.24 12.06 3.22
CA VAL A 75 -13.95 11.08 2.37
C VAL A 75 -14.72 10.11 3.26
N ALA A 76 -15.90 9.65 2.81
CA ALA A 76 -16.74 8.77 3.59
C ALA A 76 -16.07 7.41 3.84
N GLU A 77 -16.19 6.89 5.07
CA GLU A 77 -15.65 5.57 5.47
C GLU A 77 -16.16 4.44 4.57
N SER A 78 -17.40 4.53 4.07
CA SER A 78 -18.00 3.56 3.14
C SER A 78 -17.26 3.43 1.79
N GLU A 79 -16.35 4.34 1.47
CA GLU A 79 -15.51 4.27 0.26
C GLU A 79 -14.21 3.47 0.48
N ASN A 80 -13.92 3.07 1.71
CA ASN A 80 -12.76 2.26 2.05
C ASN A 80 -13.22 0.90 2.61
N PRO A 81 -12.86 -0.23 1.96
CA PRO A 81 -13.28 -1.57 2.39
C PRO A 81 -12.75 -1.95 3.78
N MET A 82 -11.72 -1.27 4.31
CA MET A 82 -11.26 -1.51 5.68
C MET A 82 -12.33 -1.21 6.76
N PHE A 83 -13.38 -0.44 6.43
CA PHE A 83 -14.51 -0.20 7.35
C PHE A 83 -15.70 -1.15 7.12
N ASP A 84 -15.57 -2.09 6.18
CA ASP A 84 -16.56 -3.14 5.95
C ASP A 84 -16.13 -4.42 6.68
N ASP A 85 -16.70 -4.64 7.86
CA ASP A 85 -16.33 -5.74 8.76
C ASP A 85 -16.96 -7.11 8.36
N ASP A 86 -17.70 -7.18 7.24
CA ASP A 86 -18.32 -8.44 6.76
C ASP A 86 -18.13 -8.63 5.23
N PRO A 87 -17.10 -9.38 4.79
CA PRO A 87 -16.16 -10.15 5.60
C PRO A 87 -15.03 -9.31 6.22
N ASP A 88 -14.49 -9.76 7.35
CA ASP A 88 -13.29 -9.20 7.97
C ASP A 88 -12.09 -9.17 7.00
N ASP A 89 -11.19 -8.20 7.18
CA ASP A 89 -10.02 -7.93 6.32
C ASP A 89 -10.37 -7.68 4.82
N ASN A 90 -11.49 -7.02 4.54
CA ASN A 90 -11.97 -6.81 3.17
C ASN A 90 -10.95 -6.07 2.29
N GLU A 91 -10.11 -5.20 2.86
CA GLU A 91 -9.05 -4.50 2.14
C GLU A 91 -7.94 -5.42 1.61
N PHE A 92 -7.76 -6.61 2.19
CA PHE A 92 -6.93 -7.66 1.60
C PHE A 92 -7.70 -8.45 0.55
N ILE A 93 -8.99 -8.75 0.82
CA ILE A 93 -9.84 -9.60 -0.02
C ILE A 93 -10.06 -8.99 -1.41
N VAL A 94 -10.35 -7.69 -1.49
CA VAL A 94 -10.57 -7.01 -2.77
C VAL A 94 -9.35 -7.00 -3.70
N GLY A 95 -8.17 -7.31 -3.17
CA GLY A 95 -6.93 -7.46 -3.94
C GLY A 95 -6.71 -8.85 -4.52
N GLN A 96 -7.46 -9.86 -4.07
CA GLN A 96 -7.21 -11.25 -4.45
C GLN A 96 -7.39 -11.49 -5.95
N GLY A 97 -6.46 -12.24 -6.54
CA GLY A 97 -6.49 -12.62 -7.95
C GLY A 97 -6.22 -11.49 -8.92
N LYS A 98 -6.00 -10.25 -8.46
CA LYS A 98 -5.54 -9.15 -9.31
C LYS A 98 -4.10 -9.41 -9.76
N PRO A 99 -3.77 -9.15 -11.04
CA PRO A 99 -2.40 -9.16 -11.53
C PRO A 99 -1.48 -8.21 -10.76
N LEU A 100 -0.19 -8.55 -10.66
CA LEU A 100 0.78 -7.71 -9.93
C LEU A 100 0.85 -6.27 -10.45
N ASP A 101 0.86 -6.08 -11.76
CA ASP A 101 0.94 -4.76 -12.39
C ASP A 101 -0.27 -3.88 -12.04
N GLN A 102 -1.46 -4.46 -11.98
CA GLN A 102 -2.66 -3.78 -11.50
C GLN A 102 -2.53 -3.39 -10.02
N LEU A 103 -2.10 -4.30 -9.16
CA LEU A 103 -1.95 -4.02 -7.72
C LEU A 103 -0.94 -2.91 -7.44
N VAL A 104 0.20 -2.93 -8.14
CA VAL A 104 1.22 -1.88 -8.05
C VAL A 104 0.67 -0.55 -8.58
N ALA A 105 -0.02 -0.54 -9.73
CA ALA A 105 -0.58 0.68 -10.29
C ALA A 105 -1.63 1.31 -9.36
N GLU A 106 -2.54 0.50 -8.80
CA GLU A 106 -3.55 0.97 -7.85
C GLU A 106 -2.93 1.53 -6.56
N TYR A 107 -1.86 0.90 -6.06
CA TYR A 107 -1.11 1.39 -4.89
C TYR A 107 -0.39 2.72 -5.18
N GLU A 108 0.31 2.82 -6.31
CA GLU A 108 1.01 4.04 -6.72
C GLU A 108 0.04 5.19 -7.04
N ASP A 109 -1.12 4.90 -7.63
CA ASP A 109 -2.18 5.89 -7.85
C ASP A 109 -2.69 6.46 -6.53
N GLU A 110 -2.91 5.61 -5.51
CA GLU A 110 -3.32 6.11 -4.21
C GLU A 110 -2.23 6.93 -3.54
N CYS A 111 -0.95 6.52 -3.64
CA CYS A 111 0.17 7.34 -3.17
C CYS A 111 0.20 8.73 -3.84
N ARG A 112 -0.04 8.81 -5.15
CA ARG A 112 -0.15 10.09 -5.88
C ARG A 112 -1.32 10.94 -5.39
N ARG A 113 -2.46 10.33 -5.04
CA ARG A 113 -3.61 11.02 -4.45
C ARG A 113 -3.28 11.54 -3.05
N SER A 114 -2.57 10.77 -2.24
CA SER A 114 -2.09 11.18 -0.92
C SER A 114 -1.13 12.38 -0.99
N ASP A 115 -0.30 12.47 -2.02
CA ASP A 115 0.63 13.60 -2.20
C ASP A 115 -0.08 14.90 -2.64
N ALA A 116 -1.32 14.81 -3.10
CA ALA A 116 -2.09 15.94 -3.60
C ALA A 116 -2.94 16.65 -2.52
N VAL A 117 -2.98 16.12 -1.29
CA VAL A 117 -3.77 16.66 -0.17
C VAL A 117 -2.93 17.41 0.86
#